data_AF-A0A7X3S7F3-F1
#
_entry.id   AF-A0A7X3S7F3-F1
#
_cell.length_a   1.000
_cell.length_b   1.000
_cell.length_c   1.000
_cell.angle_alpha   90.00
_cell.angle_beta   90.00
_cell.angle_gamma   90.00
#
_symmetry.space_group_name_H-M   'P 1'
#
loop_
_entity.id
_entity.type
_entity.pdbx_description
1 polymer ?
#
loop_
_entity_poly.entity_id
_entity_poly.type
_entity_poly.pdbx_seq_one_letter_code
_entity_poly.pdbx_strand_id
1 'polypeptide(L)'
;MIWATLALAVVVPILAAAASPLLAWREPVYIAAGFAGIVALAFVLIQPLLIVGHLPGLSAFRGRRIHRWVGSALVLVVVLHVAGLWITSPPDVVDALLFVSPTPFSAWGVTAMWAVLAVALLAAFRRRLRLRPRTWRIGHLSLALAIVVGSVVHAMLIEGTMEFVSKTVLCALVIAAFMKAIVELGAKLKPLRRYR
;
A
#
# COMPACT_ATOMS: atom_id res chain seq x y z
N MET A 1 3.21 22.70 -6.14
CA MET A 1 3.13 21.67 -7.21
C MET A 1 3.05 20.25 -6.65
N ILE A 2 4.02 19.74 -5.87
CA ILE A 2 4.03 18.34 -5.37
C ILE A 2 2.73 17.94 -4.62
N TRP A 3 2.22 18.78 -3.73
CA TRP A 3 0.98 18.49 -3.00
C TRP A 3 -0.24 18.35 -3.90
N ALA A 4 -0.34 19.20 -4.94
CA ALA A 4 -1.43 19.13 -5.91
C ALA A 4 -1.32 17.85 -6.77
N THR A 5 -0.12 17.49 -7.21
CA THR A 5 0.12 16.24 -7.94
C THR A 5 -0.26 15.02 -7.10
N LEU A 6 0.13 15.00 -5.81
CA LEU A 6 -0.25 13.91 -4.91
C LEU A 6 -1.76 13.87 -4.68
N ALA A 7 -2.40 15.01 -4.45
CA ALA A 7 -3.85 15.09 -4.28
C ALA A 7 -4.57 14.55 -5.53
N LEU A 8 -4.15 14.94 -6.74
CA LEU A 8 -4.69 14.42 -7.98
C LEU A 8 -4.48 12.90 -8.12
N ALA A 9 -3.27 12.42 -7.83
CA ALA A 9 -2.96 10.98 -7.88
C ALA A 9 -3.81 10.13 -6.93
N VAL A 10 -4.35 10.71 -5.85
CA VAL A 10 -5.26 10.03 -4.92
C VAL A 10 -6.72 10.21 -5.30
N VAL A 11 -7.13 11.44 -5.60
CA VAL A 11 -8.54 11.80 -5.80
C VAL A 11 -9.07 11.32 -7.14
N VAL A 12 -8.29 11.41 -8.22
CA VAL A 12 -8.74 11.04 -9.58
C VAL A 12 -9.17 9.56 -9.64
N PRO A 13 -8.36 8.58 -9.19
CA PRO A 13 -8.78 7.19 -8.98
C PRO A 13 -10.14 6.99 -8.30
N ILE A 14 -10.36 7.71 -7.20
CA ILE A 14 -11.54 7.57 -6.36
C ILE A 14 -12.77 8.11 -7.11
N LEU A 15 -12.64 9.28 -7.73
CA LEU A 15 -13.71 9.89 -8.52
C LEU A 15 -14.05 9.06 -9.76
N ALA A 16 -13.02 8.55 -10.46
CA ALA A 16 -13.22 7.68 -11.62
C ALA A 16 -13.94 6.38 -11.22
N ALA A 17 -13.55 5.75 -10.11
CA ALA A 17 -14.25 4.60 -9.57
C ALA A 17 -15.69 4.92 -9.14
N ALA A 18 -15.94 6.13 -8.58
CA ALA A 18 -17.27 6.57 -8.16
C ALA A 18 -18.23 6.85 -9.33
N ALA A 19 -17.68 7.19 -10.49
CA ALA A 19 -18.45 7.36 -11.72
C ALA A 19 -18.61 6.05 -12.52
N SER A 20 -18.09 4.93 -12.02
CA SER A 20 -18.04 3.67 -12.76
C SER A 20 -19.43 3.00 -12.87
N PRO A 21 -19.87 2.58 -14.06
CA PRO A 21 -21.12 1.85 -14.22
C PRO A 21 -21.11 0.49 -13.51
N LEU A 22 -19.92 -0.05 -13.18
CA LEU A 22 -19.78 -1.30 -12.44
C LEU A 22 -20.27 -1.22 -10.98
N LEU A 23 -20.58 -0.01 -10.50
CA LEU A 23 -21.24 0.23 -9.21
C LEU A 23 -22.74 -0.04 -9.26
N ALA A 24 -23.36 -0.05 -10.45
CA ALA A 24 -24.79 -0.26 -10.57
C ALA A 24 -25.18 -1.59 -9.92
N TRP A 25 -26.22 -1.55 -9.08
CA TRP A 25 -26.79 -2.72 -8.39
C TRP A 25 -25.87 -3.38 -7.37
N ARG A 26 -24.74 -2.75 -7.01
CA ARG A 26 -23.86 -3.23 -5.93
C ARG A 26 -24.34 -2.75 -4.58
N GLU A 27 -24.23 -3.63 -3.59
CA GLU A 27 -24.54 -3.28 -2.21
C GLU A 27 -23.57 -2.23 -1.66
N PRO A 28 -24.03 -1.33 -0.77
CA PRO A 28 -23.17 -0.29 -0.18
C PRO A 28 -21.91 -0.84 0.50
N VAL A 29 -22.01 -2.01 1.16
CA VAL A 29 -20.86 -2.65 1.84
C VAL A 29 -19.82 -3.11 0.82
N TYR A 30 -20.26 -3.70 -0.29
CA TYR A 30 -19.37 -4.12 -1.39
C TYR A 30 -18.65 -2.92 -2.01
N ILE A 31 -19.39 -1.82 -2.24
CA ILE A 31 -18.83 -0.58 -2.75
C ILE A 31 -17.77 -0.04 -1.77
N ALA A 32 -18.11 0.10 -0.49
CA ALA A 32 -17.18 0.57 0.52
C ALA A 32 -15.92 -0.30 0.62
N ALA A 33 -16.07 -1.63 0.51
CA ALA A 33 -14.95 -2.56 0.47
C ALA A 33 -14.03 -2.27 -0.73
N GLY A 34 -14.59 -2.13 -1.94
CA GLY A 34 -13.81 -1.80 -3.14
C GLY A 34 -13.04 -0.48 -3.01
N PHE A 35 -13.69 0.57 -2.49
CA PHE A 35 -13.05 1.87 -2.26
C PHE A 35 -11.95 1.81 -1.19
N ALA A 36 -12.13 1.01 -0.13
CA ALA A 36 -11.09 0.79 0.85
C ALA A 36 -9.81 0.20 0.21
N GLY A 37 -9.95 -0.65 -0.82
CA GLY A 37 -8.83 -1.14 -1.62
C GLY A 37 -8.10 -0.03 -2.39
N ILE A 38 -8.84 0.88 -3.05
CA ILE A 38 -8.27 2.03 -3.76
C ILE A 38 -7.51 2.95 -2.79
N VAL A 39 -8.12 3.24 -1.63
CA VAL A 39 -7.50 4.05 -0.57
C VAL A 39 -6.25 3.38 0.01
N ALA A 40 -6.26 2.06 0.17
CA ALA A 40 -5.09 1.30 0.59
C ALA A 40 -3.93 1.48 -0.41
N LEU A 41 -4.19 1.35 -1.72
CA LEU A 41 -3.19 1.56 -2.76
C LEU A 41 -2.63 3.00 -2.76
N ALA A 42 -3.49 3.99 -2.51
CA ALA A 42 -3.08 5.39 -2.33
C ALA A 42 -2.16 5.57 -1.09
N PHE A 43 -2.44 4.90 0.02
CA PHE A 43 -1.53 4.91 1.16
C PHE A 43 -0.20 4.22 0.85
N VAL A 44 -0.19 3.12 0.10
CA VAL A 44 1.04 2.47 -0.37
C VAL A 44 1.90 3.44 -1.20
N LEU A 45 1.31 4.30 -2.04
CA LEU A 45 2.01 5.37 -2.75
C LEU A 45 2.62 6.43 -1.80
N ILE A 46 1.85 6.86 -0.80
CA ILE A 46 2.23 7.96 0.09
C ILE A 46 3.40 7.56 1.02
N GLN A 47 3.45 6.30 1.44
CA GLN A 47 4.45 5.80 2.39
C GLN A 47 5.91 6.03 2.01
N PRO A 48 6.39 5.68 0.80
CA PRO A 48 7.76 5.97 0.38
C PRO A 48 8.05 7.47 0.24
N LEU A 49 7.06 8.30 -0.11
CA LEU A 49 7.25 9.76 -0.20
C LEU A 49 7.50 10.38 1.18
N LEU A 50 6.78 9.90 2.21
CA LEU A 50 6.92 10.35 3.60
C LEU A 50 8.27 10.00 4.23
N ILE A 51 8.78 8.80 3.96
CA ILE A 51 10.04 8.34 4.59
C ILE A 51 11.27 9.01 3.98
N VAL A 52 11.21 9.34 2.69
CA VAL A 52 12.33 9.98 1.98
C VAL A 52 12.39 11.48 2.25
N GLY A 53 11.25 12.11 2.55
CA GLY A 53 11.14 13.54 2.85
C GLY A 53 10.86 14.42 1.63
N HIS A 54 10.21 13.87 0.60
CA HIS A 54 9.90 14.60 -0.65
C HIS A 54 8.73 15.57 -0.55
N LEU A 55 7.93 15.47 0.52
CA LEU A 55 6.78 16.33 0.70
C LEU A 55 7.21 17.70 1.25
N PRO A 56 7.03 18.78 0.46
CA PRO A 56 7.54 20.09 0.84
C PRO A 56 6.87 20.61 2.10
N GLY A 57 7.65 21.23 2.99
CA GLY A 57 7.20 21.74 4.28
C GLY A 57 7.17 20.71 5.42
N LEU A 58 7.49 19.44 5.17
CA LEU A 58 7.61 18.42 6.20
C LEU A 58 9.07 18.18 6.60
N SER A 59 9.39 18.40 7.88
CA SER A 59 10.68 17.98 8.43
C SER A 59 10.79 16.45 8.43
N ALA A 60 12.01 15.91 8.35
CA ALA A 60 12.24 14.46 8.35
C ALA A 60 11.65 13.76 9.60
N PHE A 61 11.61 14.45 10.74
CA PHE A 61 10.97 13.93 11.96
C PHE A 61 9.44 13.84 11.81
N ARG A 62 8.79 14.90 11.30
CA ARG A 62 7.35 14.91 11.04
C ARG A 62 6.98 13.87 9.98
N GLY A 63 7.75 13.76 8.91
CA GLY A 63 7.57 12.73 7.87
C GLY A 63 7.55 11.31 8.43
N ARG A 64 8.50 10.95 9.31
CA ARG A 64 8.51 9.64 10.00
C ARG A 64 7.33 9.43 10.95
N ARG A 65 6.82 10.49 11.59
CA ARG A 65 5.63 10.40 12.45
C ARG A 65 4.39 10.14 11.60
N ILE A 66 4.22 10.89 10.51
CA ILE A 66 3.09 10.75 9.59
C ILE A 66 3.16 9.39 8.88
N HIS A 67 4.33 8.91 8.46
CA HIS A 67 4.53 7.57 7.89
C HIS A 67 3.98 6.45 8.80
N ARG A 68 4.19 6.57 10.11
CA ARG A 68 3.63 5.62 11.07
C ARG A 68 2.11 5.70 11.16
N TRP A 69 1.55 6.91 11.23
CA TRP A 69 0.09 7.11 11.26
C TRP A 69 -0.59 6.63 9.98
N VAL A 70 -0.03 6.96 8.81
CA VAL A 70 -0.49 6.47 7.51
C VAL A 70 -0.34 4.95 7.42
N GLY A 71 0.69 4.38 8.04
CA GLY A 71 0.85 2.91 8.14
C GLY A 71 -0.24 2.26 8.99
N SER A 72 -0.59 2.85 10.13
CA SER A 72 -1.71 2.38 10.95
C SER A 72 -3.05 2.52 10.21
N ALA A 73 -3.25 3.64 9.49
CA ALA A 73 -4.43 3.83 8.66
C ALA A 73 -4.49 2.82 7.50
N LEU A 74 -3.35 2.50 6.87
CA LEU A 74 -3.24 1.46 5.84
C LEU A 74 -3.69 0.09 6.38
N VAL A 75 -3.24 -0.31 7.57
CA VAL A 75 -3.71 -1.55 8.20
C VAL A 75 -5.22 -1.52 8.40
N LEU A 76 -5.76 -0.42 8.92
CA LEU A 76 -7.20 -0.28 9.15
C LEU A 76 -8.00 -0.41 7.84
N VAL A 77 -7.61 0.28 6.77
CA VAL A 77 -8.36 0.22 5.50
C VAL A 77 -8.23 -1.15 4.82
N VAL A 78 -7.11 -1.85 4.99
CA VAL A 78 -6.98 -3.25 4.53
C VAL A 78 -7.93 -4.16 5.31
N VAL A 79 -8.03 -3.99 6.64
CA VAL A 79 -9.00 -4.74 7.46
C VAL A 79 -10.43 -4.46 7.01
N LEU A 80 -10.79 -3.19 6.77
CA LEU A 80 -12.12 -2.82 6.28
C LEU A 80 -12.41 -3.38 4.89
N HIS A 81 -11.42 -3.39 3.99
CA HIS A 81 -11.54 -4.00 2.66
C HIS A 81 -11.86 -5.49 2.78
N VAL A 82 -11.07 -6.24 3.54
CA VAL A 82 -11.24 -7.70 3.69
C VAL A 82 -12.51 -8.04 4.48
N ALA A 83 -12.84 -7.29 5.53
CA ALA A 83 -14.07 -7.49 6.29
C ALA A 83 -15.32 -7.20 5.45
N GLY A 84 -15.30 -6.14 4.63
CA GLY A 84 -16.38 -5.85 3.70
C GLY A 84 -16.57 -6.97 2.68
N LEU A 85 -15.48 -7.48 2.09
CA LEU A 85 -15.52 -8.66 1.21
C LEU A 85 -16.03 -9.91 1.95
N TRP A 86 -15.64 -10.11 3.20
CA TRP A 86 -16.11 -11.24 4.00
C TRP A 86 -17.62 -11.18 4.24
N ILE A 87 -18.17 -10.00 4.45
CA ILE A 87 -19.62 -9.83 4.63
C ILE A 87 -20.37 -10.12 3.34
N THR A 88 -19.85 -9.66 2.19
CA THR A 88 -20.55 -9.75 0.91
C THR A 88 -20.35 -11.10 0.20
N SER A 89 -19.22 -11.75 0.42
CA SER A 89 -18.85 -13.01 -0.22
C SER A 89 -17.88 -13.84 0.65
N PRO A 90 -18.33 -14.37 1.80
CA PRO A 90 -17.49 -15.13 2.72
C PRO A 90 -16.75 -16.32 2.08
N PRO A 91 -17.38 -17.17 1.24
CA PRO A 91 -16.70 -18.29 0.60
C PRO A 91 -15.50 -17.86 -0.26
N ASP A 92 -15.64 -16.78 -1.04
CA ASP A 92 -14.55 -16.26 -1.88
C ASP A 92 -13.35 -15.82 -1.04
N VAL A 93 -13.60 -15.22 0.13
CA VAL A 93 -12.52 -14.81 1.04
C VAL A 93 -11.85 -16.01 1.68
N VAL A 94 -12.61 -17.05 2.06
CA VAL A 94 -12.04 -18.31 2.55
C VAL A 94 -11.14 -18.93 1.49
N ASP A 95 -11.61 -19.05 0.25
CA ASP A 95 -10.85 -19.61 -0.86
C ASP A 95 -9.58 -18.79 -1.17
N ALA A 96 -9.67 -17.46 -1.09
CA ALA A 96 -8.53 -16.57 -1.23
C ALA A 96 -7.48 -16.79 -0.13
N LEU A 97 -7.91 -16.86 1.14
CA LEU A 97 -7.02 -17.08 2.28
C LEU A 97 -6.35 -18.45 2.27
N LEU A 98 -7.04 -19.45 1.73
CA LEU A 98 -6.51 -20.81 1.53
C LEU A 98 -5.69 -20.95 0.24
N PHE A 99 -5.56 -19.89 -0.57
CA PHE A 99 -4.86 -19.88 -1.86
C PHE A 99 -5.42 -20.91 -2.87
N VAL A 100 -6.72 -21.22 -2.78
CA VAL A 100 -7.42 -22.12 -3.72
C VAL A 100 -8.40 -21.39 -4.63
N SER A 101 -8.57 -20.07 -4.44
CA SER A 101 -9.44 -19.26 -5.29
C SER A 101 -9.07 -19.35 -6.78
N PRO A 102 -10.04 -19.48 -7.69
CA PRO A 102 -9.79 -19.46 -9.13
C PRO A 102 -9.33 -18.09 -9.64
N THR A 103 -9.42 -17.04 -8.81
CA THR A 103 -9.03 -15.68 -9.18
C THR A 103 -7.54 -15.43 -8.88
N PRO A 104 -6.67 -15.28 -9.90
CA PRO A 104 -5.22 -15.19 -9.67
C PRO A 104 -4.83 -13.92 -8.90
N PHE A 105 -5.62 -12.85 -8.99
CA PHE A 105 -5.38 -11.63 -8.23
C PHE A 105 -5.48 -11.83 -6.71
N SER A 106 -6.31 -12.77 -6.24
CA SER A 106 -6.58 -12.97 -4.80
C SER A 106 -5.34 -13.43 -4.04
N ALA A 107 -4.53 -14.32 -4.62
CA ALA A 107 -3.27 -14.77 -4.02
C ALA A 107 -2.30 -13.60 -3.76
N TRP A 108 -2.21 -12.64 -4.70
CA TRP A 108 -1.39 -11.44 -4.55
C TRP A 108 -1.95 -10.48 -3.50
N GLY A 109 -3.28 -10.32 -3.45
CA GLY A 109 -3.96 -9.51 -2.44
C GLY A 109 -3.74 -10.05 -1.03
N VAL A 110 -3.92 -11.35 -0.82
CA VAL A 110 -3.68 -12.02 0.48
C VAL A 110 -2.21 -11.93 0.88
N THR A 111 -1.29 -12.14 -0.06
CA THR A 111 0.16 -11.98 0.20
C THR A 111 0.50 -10.55 0.62
N ALA A 112 -0.03 -9.54 -0.08
CA ALA A 112 0.17 -8.13 0.27
C ALA A 112 -0.44 -7.79 1.64
N MET A 113 -1.65 -8.27 1.93
CA MET A 113 -2.31 -8.11 3.23
C MET A 113 -1.42 -8.65 4.37
N TRP A 114 -0.96 -9.90 4.26
CA TRP A 114 -0.09 -10.48 5.28
C TRP A 114 1.23 -9.72 5.41
N ALA A 115 1.80 -9.24 4.30
CA ALA A 115 3.01 -8.41 4.34
C ALA A 115 2.76 -7.06 5.04
N VAL A 116 1.60 -6.41 4.84
CA VAL A 116 1.18 -5.19 5.56
C VAL A 116 1.07 -5.48 7.06
N LEU A 117 0.39 -6.56 7.45
CA LEU A 117 0.27 -6.96 8.86
C LEU A 117 1.63 -7.26 9.48
N ALA A 118 2.48 -8.02 8.78
CA ALA A 118 3.83 -8.36 9.23
C ALA A 118 4.70 -7.11 9.40
N VAL A 119 4.64 -6.13 8.50
CA VAL A 119 5.43 -4.89 8.61
C VAL A 119 4.93 -4.01 9.75
N ALA A 120 3.62 -3.99 10.01
CA ALA A 120 3.03 -3.29 11.15
C ALA A 120 3.44 -3.93 12.49
N LEU A 121 3.40 -5.26 12.58
CA LEU A 121 3.89 -6.00 13.74
C LEU A 121 5.39 -5.78 13.95
N LEU A 122 6.19 -5.90 12.90
CA LEU A 122 7.62 -5.60 12.95
C LEU A 122 7.86 -4.18 13.51
N ALA A 123 7.10 -3.19 13.04
CA ALA A 123 7.17 -1.81 13.51
C ALA A 123 6.76 -1.62 14.97
N ALA A 124 5.69 -2.27 15.41
CA ALA A 124 5.21 -2.21 16.79
C ALA A 124 6.19 -2.88 17.76
N PHE A 125 6.73 -4.04 17.39
CA PHE A 125 7.60 -4.86 18.24
C PHE A 125 9.09 -4.55 18.09
N ARG A 126 9.50 -3.71 17.15
CA ARG A 126 10.88 -3.25 16.91
C ARG A 126 11.70 -3.04 18.19
N ARG A 127 11.15 -2.29 19.16
CA ARG A 127 11.87 -1.93 20.39
C ARG A 127 11.97 -3.12 21.34
N ARG A 128 10.91 -3.92 21.46
CA ARG A 128 10.89 -5.12 22.31
C ARG A 128 11.83 -6.20 21.79
N LEU A 129 11.90 -6.38 20.47
CA LEU A 129 12.78 -7.33 19.80
C LEU A 129 14.24 -6.88 19.74
N ARG A 130 14.57 -5.67 20.22
CA ARG A 130 15.93 -5.09 20.21
C ARG A 130 16.64 -5.23 18.86
N LEU A 131 15.90 -5.11 17.76
CA LEU A 131 16.42 -5.37 16.41
C LEU A 131 17.54 -4.39 16.07
N ARG A 132 18.66 -4.94 15.59
CA ARG A 132 19.75 -4.13 15.03
C ARG A 132 19.20 -3.27 13.89
N PRO A 133 19.65 -2.00 13.71
CA PRO A 133 19.15 -1.12 12.66
C PRO A 133 19.22 -1.72 11.24
N ARG A 134 20.25 -2.52 10.96
CA ARG A 134 20.38 -3.25 9.68
C ARG A 134 19.28 -4.29 9.49
N THR A 135 19.07 -5.15 10.48
CA THR A 135 18.02 -6.20 10.44
C THR A 135 16.63 -5.59 10.31
N TRP A 136 16.35 -4.53 11.09
CA TRP A 136 15.13 -3.75 10.96
C TRP A 136 14.91 -3.25 9.53
N ARG A 137 15.95 -2.64 8.95
CA ARG A 137 15.85 -2.05 7.62
C ARG A 137 15.67 -3.09 6.53
N ILE A 138 16.41 -4.21 6.59
CA ILE A 138 16.27 -5.30 5.62
C ILE A 138 14.87 -5.90 5.71
N GLY A 139 14.43 -6.31 6.92
CA GLY A 139 13.11 -6.90 7.11
C GLY A 139 11.97 -5.97 6.67
N HIS A 140 12.01 -4.71 7.07
CA HIS A 140 10.99 -3.74 6.66
C HIS A 140 11.02 -3.48 5.15
N LEU A 141 12.19 -3.42 4.51
CA LEU A 141 12.29 -3.18 3.07
C LEU A 141 11.83 -4.39 2.26
N SER A 142 12.19 -5.61 2.66
CA SER A 142 11.73 -6.85 2.02
C SER A 142 10.21 -6.98 2.09
N LEU A 143 9.62 -6.71 3.26
CA LEU A 143 8.16 -6.68 3.40
C LEU A 143 7.53 -5.56 2.58
N ALA A 144 8.12 -4.36 2.56
CA ALA A 144 7.62 -3.26 1.74
C ALA A 144 7.65 -3.59 0.24
N LEU A 145 8.68 -4.29 -0.24
CA LEU A 145 8.74 -4.78 -1.62
C LEU A 145 7.59 -5.77 -1.90
N ALA A 146 7.35 -6.74 -1.01
CA ALA A 146 6.24 -7.68 -1.13
C ALA A 146 4.87 -6.97 -1.16
N ILE A 147 4.68 -5.95 -0.31
CA ILE A 147 3.48 -5.10 -0.31
C ILE A 147 3.31 -4.42 -1.66
N VAL A 148 4.35 -3.77 -2.18
CA VAL A 148 4.29 -3.01 -3.45
C VAL A 148 3.99 -3.93 -4.62
N VAL A 149 4.76 -5.03 -4.77
CA VAL A 149 4.57 -5.98 -5.86
C VAL A 149 3.19 -6.63 -5.76
N GLY A 150 2.83 -7.15 -4.60
CA GLY A 150 1.54 -7.81 -4.39
C GLY A 150 0.37 -6.87 -4.63
N SER A 151 0.41 -5.64 -4.13
CA SER A 151 -0.67 -4.66 -4.34
C SER A 151 -0.82 -4.26 -5.80
N VAL A 152 0.29 -4.05 -6.52
CA VAL A 152 0.24 -3.68 -7.94
C VAL A 152 -0.28 -4.84 -8.79
N VAL A 153 0.23 -6.06 -8.59
CA VAL A 153 -0.23 -7.21 -9.37
C VAL A 153 -1.69 -7.52 -9.06
N HIS A 154 -2.07 -7.49 -7.78
CA HIS A 154 -3.46 -7.64 -7.35
C HIS A 154 -4.36 -6.62 -8.04
N ALA A 155 -4.04 -5.33 -7.96
CA ALA A 155 -4.84 -4.28 -8.59
C ALA A 155 -4.90 -4.46 -10.12
N MET A 156 -3.75 -4.65 -10.78
CA MET A 156 -3.69 -4.72 -12.25
C MET A 156 -4.52 -5.88 -12.82
N LEU A 157 -4.58 -7.01 -12.12
CA LEU A 157 -5.37 -8.18 -12.51
C LEU A 157 -6.87 -8.06 -12.20
N ILE A 158 -7.30 -7.08 -11.41
CA ILE A 158 -8.74 -6.87 -11.11
C ILE A 158 -9.42 -6.12 -12.25
N GLU A 159 -10.47 -6.69 -12.80
CA GLU A 159 -11.47 -5.93 -13.57
C GLU A 159 -12.52 -5.41 -12.60
N GLY A 160 -12.52 -4.10 -12.35
CA GLY A 160 -13.33 -3.51 -11.29
C GLY A 160 -13.64 -2.03 -11.54
N THR A 161 -14.21 -1.37 -10.53
CA THR A 161 -14.74 -0.01 -10.63
C THR A 161 -13.69 1.01 -11.04
N MET A 162 -12.45 0.84 -10.58
CA MET A 162 -11.29 1.61 -11.02
C MET A 162 -10.90 1.16 -12.43
N GLU A 163 -11.13 2.04 -13.38
CA GLU A 163 -10.86 1.85 -14.80
C GLU A 163 -9.36 1.69 -15.09
N PHE A 164 -9.04 1.09 -16.23
CA PHE A 164 -7.69 0.65 -16.57
C PHE A 164 -6.63 1.77 -16.51
N VAL A 165 -6.98 2.98 -16.96
CA VAL A 165 -6.02 4.10 -17.05
C VAL A 165 -5.63 4.62 -15.66
N SER A 166 -6.58 5.03 -14.80
CA SER A 166 -6.23 5.51 -13.46
C SER A 166 -5.48 4.44 -12.67
N LYS A 167 -5.89 3.17 -12.80
CA LYS A 167 -5.26 2.04 -12.13
C LYS A 167 -3.81 1.86 -12.53
N THR A 168 -3.55 1.89 -13.83
CA THR A 168 -2.20 1.79 -14.38
C THR A 168 -1.33 2.96 -13.92
N VAL A 169 -1.84 4.18 -13.97
CA VAL A 169 -1.12 5.38 -13.54
C VAL A 169 -0.81 5.33 -12.04
N LEU A 170 -1.77 4.99 -11.19
CA LEU A 170 -1.56 4.88 -9.74
C LEU A 170 -0.53 3.79 -9.41
N CYS A 171 -0.62 2.61 -10.04
CA CYS A 171 0.37 1.54 -9.89
C CYS A 171 1.77 1.97 -10.34
N ALA A 172 1.89 2.67 -11.47
CA ALA A 172 3.17 3.18 -11.95
C ALA A 172 3.77 4.21 -10.97
N LEU A 173 2.95 5.09 -10.41
CA LEU A 173 3.39 6.05 -9.37
C LEU A 173 3.85 5.34 -8.10
N VAL A 174 3.15 4.29 -7.66
CA VAL A 174 3.54 3.46 -6.51
C VAL A 174 4.93 2.86 -6.73
N ILE A 175 5.16 2.23 -7.88
CA ILE A 175 6.46 1.65 -8.24
C ILE A 175 7.53 2.74 -8.28
N ALA A 176 7.28 3.85 -8.97
CA ALA A 176 8.25 4.93 -9.13
C ALA A 176 8.65 5.54 -7.77
N ALA A 177 7.68 5.81 -6.90
CA ALA A 177 7.94 6.35 -5.56
C ALA A 177 8.74 5.37 -4.70
N PHE A 178 8.42 4.06 -4.77
CA PHE A 178 9.14 3.03 -4.04
C PHE A 178 10.59 2.86 -4.53
N MET A 179 10.79 2.78 -5.85
CA MET A 179 12.13 2.67 -6.45
C MET A 179 13.00 3.89 -6.11
N LYS A 180 12.42 5.09 -6.19
CA LYS A 180 13.11 6.32 -5.77
C LYS A 180 13.52 6.26 -4.31
N ALA A 181 12.65 5.77 -3.43
CA ALA A 181 12.96 5.62 -2.01
C ALA A 181 14.12 4.66 -1.74
N ILE A 182 14.19 3.54 -2.46
CA ILE A 182 15.31 2.60 -2.35
C ILE A 182 16.63 3.28 -2.73
N VAL A 183 16.66 3.96 -3.88
CA VAL A 183 17.86 4.61 -4.41
C VAL A 183 18.39 5.65 -3.42
N GLU A 184 17.54 6.55 -2.94
CA GLU A 184 17.97 7.63 -2.06
C GLU A 184 18.36 7.17 -0.66
N LEU A 185 17.59 6.25 -0.08
CA LEU A 185 17.94 5.68 1.21
C LEU A 185 19.24 4.86 1.11
N GLY A 186 19.52 4.23 -0.04
CA GLY A 186 20.77 3.54 -0.32
C GLY A 186 21.96 4.50 -0.47
N ALA A 187 21.78 5.59 -1.23
CA ALA A 187 22.80 6.62 -1.43
C ALA A 187 23.22 7.28 -0.10
N LYS A 188 22.28 7.59 0.79
CA LYS A 188 22.55 8.18 2.12
C LYS A 188 23.37 7.28 3.05
N LEU A 189 23.47 5.97 2.79
CA LEU A 189 24.28 5.04 3.59
C LEU A 189 25.72 4.86 3.09
N LYS A 190 25.99 5.13 1.81
CA LYS A 190 27.33 4.99 1.22
C LYS A 190 28.41 5.96 1.78
N PRO A 191 28.14 7.14 2.35
CA PRO A 191 29.21 8.07 2.78
C PRO A 191 30.03 7.57 3.96
N LEU A 192 29.52 6.64 4.78
CA LEU A 192 30.18 6.21 6.02
C LEU A 192 31.12 5.00 5.87
N ARG A 193 31.31 4.50 4.64
CA ARG A 193 32.14 3.31 4.36
C ARG A 193 33.48 3.64 3.71
N ARG A 194 33.80 4.93 3.53
CA ARG A 194 35.01 5.43 2.83
C ARG A 194 36.11 5.98 3.76
N TYR A 195 35.96 5.80 5.08
CA TYR A 195 36.96 6.19 6.10
C TYR A 195 37.30 5.00 7.04
N ARG A 196 37.54 3.82 6.46
CA ARG A 196 38.20 2.70 7.14
C ARG A 196 39.20 2.10 6.19
#